data_AF-Q726L3-F1
#
_entry.id   AF-Q726L3-F1
#
_cell.length_a   1.000
_cell.length_b   1.000
_cell.length_c   1.000
_cell.angle_alpha   90.00
_cell.angle_beta   90.00
_cell.angle_gamma   90.00
#
_symmetry.space_group_name_H-M   'P 1'
#
loop_
_entity.id
_entity.type
_entity.pdbx_description
1 polymer ?
#
loop_
_entity_poly.entity_id
_entity_poly.type
_entity_poly.pdbx_seq_one_letter_code
_entity_poly.pdbx_strand_id
1 'polypeptide(L)' 'MANPEDMWRCQTVNCGYVYDPDRGDKRGKVPPGTRFEDLPDEWRCPICKATKKCFRPLAGPGSTEQPQCEMPTDK' A
#
# COMPACT_ATOMS: atom_id res chain seq x y z
N MET A 1 -11.84 -14.25 2.96
CA MET A 1 -11.72 -13.69 4.33
C MET A 1 -10.45 -12.87 4.34
N ALA A 2 -10.56 -11.56 4.14
CA ALA A 2 -9.43 -10.64 4.30
C ALA A 2 -9.23 -10.41 5.80
N ASN A 3 -8.23 -11.08 6.37
CA ASN A 3 -7.76 -10.72 7.69
C ASN A 3 -7.13 -9.32 7.62
N PRO A 4 -7.19 -8.52 8.70
CA PRO A 4 -6.62 -7.17 8.72
C PRO A 4 -5.10 -7.12 8.48
N GLU A 5 -4.42 -8.28 8.56
CA GLU A 5 -3.01 -8.48 8.19
C GLU A 5 -2.75 -8.41 6.67
N ASP A 6 -3.77 -8.67 5.84
CA ASP A 6 -3.66 -8.66 4.36
C ASP A 6 -4.00 -7.27 3.77
N MET A 7 -4.53 -6.34 4.58
CA MET A 7 -4.82 -4.98 4.16
C MET A 7 -3.60 -4.08 4.29
N TRP A 8 -3.33 -3.25 3.28
CA TRP A 8 -2.16 -2.37 3.26
C TRP A 8 -2.54 -0.91 3.15
N ARG A 9 -2.05 -0.04 4.03
CA ARG A 9 -2.27 1.40 3.98
C ARG A 9 -1.04 2.13 3.47
N CYS A 10 -1.25 3.03 2.52
CA CYS A 10 -0.28 4.01 2.08
C CYS A 10 0.00 5.01 3.22
N GLN A 11 1.23 5.04 3.69
CA GLN A 11 1.68 5.92 4.78
C GLN A 11 2.16 7.29 4.27
N THR A 12 1.95 7.60 2.98
CA THR A 12 2.20 8.93 2.44
C THR A 12 1.27 9.95 3.11
N VAL A 13 1.87 11.00 3.69
CA VAL A 13 1.18 12.04 4.49
C VAL A 13 -0.05 12.63 3.80
N ASN A 14 -0.03 12.74 2.47
CA ASN A 14 -1.12 13.31 1.67
C ASN A 14 -1.99 12.25 0.95
N CYS A 15 -2.02 10.99 1.42
CA CYS A 15 -2.70 9.89 0.73
C CYS A 15 -3.66 9.11 1.64
N GLY A 16 -3.14 8.33 2.59
CA GLY A 16 -3.96 7.47 3.45
C GLY A 16 -4.73 6.35 2.75
N TYR A 17 -4.43 6.05 1.48
CA TYR A 17 -5.11 5.01 0.70
C TYR A 17 -4.95 3.62 1.32
N VAL A 18 -6.03 2.85 1.43
CA VAL A 18 -6.00 1.45 1.90
C VAL A 18 -6.25 0.52 0.73
N TYR A 19 -5.29 -0.36 0.46
CA TYR A 19 -5.39 -1.49 -0.45
C TYR A 19 -6.07 -2.66 0.25
N ASP A 20 -7.13 -3.16 -0.37
CA ASP A 20 -7.86 -4.34 0.06
C ASP A 20 -7.66 -5.45 -0.99
N PRO A 21 -7.04 -6.58 -0.62
CA PRO A 21 -6.72 -7.67 -1.54
C PRO A 21 -7.96 -8.42 -2.02
N ASP A 22 -9.02 -8.53 -1.21
CA ASP A 22 -10.26 -9.22 -1.56
C ASP A 22 -11.03 -8.45 -2.66
N ARG A 23 -11.04 -7.12 -2.55
CA ARG A 23 -11.60 -6.22 -3.57
C ARG A 23 -10.64 -5.92 -4.72
N GLY A 24 -9.33 -6.11 -4.50
CA GLY A 24 -8.27 -5.68 -5.41
C GLY A 24 -8.25 -4.17 -5.60
N ASP A 25 -7.64 -3.72 -6.70
CA ASP A 25 -7.62 -2.31 -7.08
C ASP A 25 -7.84 -2.12 -8.58
N LYS A 26 -9.08 -1.80 -8.96
CA LYS A 26 -9.45 -1.53 -10.37
C LYS A 26 -8.64 -0.37 -10.97
N ARG A 27 -8.23 0.60 -10.14
CA ARG A 27 -7.57 1.83 -10.61
C ARG A 27 -6.09 1.60 -10.91
N GLY A 28 -5.45 0.71 -10.16
CA GLY A 28 -4.11 0.17 -10.38
C GLY A 28 -4.05 -1.09 -11.25
N LYS A 29 -5.17 -1.48 -11.88
CA LYS A 29 -5.30 -2.68 -12.74
C LYS A 29 -4.98 -4.00 -12.01
N VAL A 30 -5.33 -4.09 -10.74
CA VAL A 30 -5.13 -5.28 -9.91
C VAL A 30 -6.47 -6.00 -9.75
N PRO A 31 -6.55 -7.30 -10.10
CA PRO A 31 -7.77 -8.07 -9.92
C PRO A 31 -8.10 -8.32 -8.43
N PRO A 32 -9.37 -8.54 -8.09
CA PRO A 32 -9.77 -8.98 -6.76
C PRO A 32 -9.15 -10.35 -6.44
N GLY A 33 -8.68 -10.53 -5.21
CA GLY A 33 -7.97 -11.72 -4.74
C GLY A 33 -6.44 -11.64 -4.86
N THR A 34 -5.88 -10.54 -5.38
CA THR A 34 -4.42 -10.35 -5.43
C THR A 34 -3.91 -9.82 -4.10
N ARG A 35 -2.95 -10.52 -3.49
CA ARG A 35 -2.28 -10.05 -2.28
C ARG A 35 -1.33 -8.90 -2.60
N PHE A 36 -1.07 -8.05 -1.62
CA PHE A 36 -0.15 -6.93 -1.81
C PHE A 36 1.28 -7.39 -2.18
N GLU A 37 1.71 -8.54 -1.67
CA GLU A 37 3.01 -9.15 -1.97
C GLU A 37 3.11 -9.64 -3.42
N ASP A 38 1.99 -9.97 -4.04
CA ASP A 38 1.88 -10.43 -5.44
C ASP A 38 1.77 -9.24 -6.42
N LEU A 39 1.69 -8.00 -5.91
CA LEU A 39 1.62 -6.82 -6.75
C LEU A 39 2.91 -6.60 -7.54
N PRO A 40 2.82 -6.24 -8.83
CA PRO A 40 3.99 -5.93 -9.63
C PRO A 40 4.75 -4.75 -9.02
N ASP A 41 6.09 -4.71 -9.19
CA ASP A 41 6.93 -3.63 -8.65
C ASP A 41 6.59 -2.25 -9.24
N GLU A 42 6.02 -2.23 -10.44
CA GLU A 42 5.48 -1.03 -11.09
C GLU A 42 4.14 -0.56 -10.53
N TRP A 43 3.48 -1.37 -9.68
CA TRP A 43 2.25 -0.96 -9.04
C TRP A 43 2.53 0.23 -8.12
N ARG A 44 1.71 1.25 -8.33
CA ARG A 44 1.81 2.53 -7.64
C ARG A 44 0.45 2.86 -7.08
N CYS A 45 0.45 3.53 -5.94
CA CYS A 45 -0.76 4.00 -5.30
C CYS A 45 -1.63 4.77 -6.31
N PRO A 46 -2.91 4.42 -6.49
CA PRO A 46 -3.78 5.10 -7.45
C PRO A 46 -4.10 6.55 -7.06
N ILE A 47 -3.79 6.95 -5.82
CA ILE A 47 -4.01 8.30 -5.29
C ILE A 47 -2.74 9.16 -5.43
N CYS A 48 -1.64 8.74 -4.82
CA CYS A 48 -0.41 9.55 -4.75
C CYS A 48 0.71 9.10 -5.68
N LYS A 49 0.52 7.99 -6.43
CA LYS A 49 1.54 7.35 -7.27
C LYS A 49 2.81 6.90 -6.52
N ALA A 50 2.78 6.86 -5.19
CA ALA A 50 3.87 6.28 -4.40
C ALA A 50 4.01 4.79 -4.70
N THR A 51 5.24 4.28 -4.62
CA THR A 51 5.52 2.86 -4.81
C THR A 51 4.99 2.03 -3.64
N LYS A 52 4.90 0.71 -3.84
CA LYS A 52 4.51 -0.23 -2.79
C LYS A 52 5.37 -0.18 -1.52
N LYS A 53 6.58 0.37 -1.60
CA LYS A 53 7.49 0.61 -0.46
C LYS A 53 6.90 1.58 0.59
N CYS A 54 6.00 2.47 0.17
CA CYS A 54 5.35 3.43 1.07
C CYS A 54 4.08 2.88 1.73
N PHE A 55 3.74 1.62 1.48
CA PHE A 55 2.61 0.95 2.10
C PHE A 55 3.05 0.12 3.30
N ARG A 56 2.16 0.01 4.28
CA ARG A 56 2.34 -0.85 5.45
C ARG A 56 1.09 -1.68 5.69
N PRO A 57 1.22 -2.91 6.18
CA PRO A 57 0.07 -3.70 6.61
C PRO A 57 -0.68 -2.97 7.73
N LEU A 58 -2.01 -3.07 7.75
CA LEU A 58 -2.85 -2.44 8.78
C LEU A 58 -2.83 -3.19 10.11
N ALA A 59 -2.51 -4.49 10.11
CA ALA A 59 -2.30 -5.28 11.32
C ALA A 59 -1.04 -6.12 11.24
N GLY A 60 -0.25 -6.12 12.33
CA GLY A 60 0.97 -6.90 12.48
C GLY A 60 2.13 -6.09 13.08
N PRO A 61 3.24 -6.74 13.47
CA PRO A 61 4.41 -6.07 14.05
C PRO A 61 5.10 -5.06 13.11
N GLY A 62 4.90 -5.18 11.79
CA GLY A 62 5.43 -4.27 10.78
C GLY A 62 4.62 -3.00 10.53
N SER A 63 3.44 -2.84 11.17
CA SER A 63 2.57 -1.67 11.03
C SER A 63 3.14 -0.41 11.74
N THR A 64 4.02 -0.60 12.71
CA THR A 64 4.67 0.46 13.50
C THR A 64 5.98 0.98 12.91
N GLU A 65 6.52 0.31 11.89
CA GLU A 65 7.77 0.74 11.27
C GLU A 65 7.52 1.90 10.31
N GLN A 66 8.31 2.97 10.48
CA GLN A 66 8.19 4.17 9.66
C GLN A 66 8.39 3.81 8.17
N PRO A 67 7.60 4.39 7.26
CA PRO A 67 7.85 4.20 5.84
C PRO A 67 9.19 4.88 5.51
N GLN A 68 10.13 4.15 4.91
CA GLN A 68 11.22 4.76 4.12
C GLN A 68 10.64 5.28 2.79
N CYS A 69 9.53 6.02 2.88
CA CYS A 69 9.05 6.94 1.87
C CYS A 69 10.01 8.12 1.99
N GLU A 70 11.13 8.05 1.29
CA GLU A 70 12.01 9.21 1.12
C GLU A 70 11.20 10.28 0.41
N MET A 71 10.50 11.10 1.20
CA MET A 71 10.11 12.42 0.75
C MET A 71 11.44 13.17 0.58
N PRO A 72 11.72 13.74 -0.60
CA PRO A 72 12.80 14.70 -0.73
C PRO A 72 12.44 15.93 0.12
N THR A 73 12.74 15.86 1.41
CA THR A 73 12.75 17.02 2.30
C THR A 73 14.21 17.39 2.52
N ASP A 74 14.80 18.02 1.52
CA ASP A 74 15.88 18.97 1.80
C ASP A 74 15.74 20.13 0.83
N LYS A 75 15.70 21.31 1.41
CA LYS A 75 15.37 22.61 0.81
C LYS A 75 16.62 23.25 0.23
#